data_AF-A0A7C6B192-F1
#
_entry.id   AF-A0A7C6B192-F1
#
_cell.length_a   1.000
_cell.length_b   1.000
_cell.length_c   1.000
_cell.angle_alpha   90.00
_cell.angle_beta   90.00
_cell.angle_gamma   90.00
#
_symmetry.space_group_name_H-M   'P 1'
#
loop_
_entity.id
_entity.type
_entity.pdbx_description
1 polymer ?
#
loop_
_entity_poly.entity_id
_entity_poly.type
_entity_poly.pdbx_seq_one_letter_code
_entity_poly.pdbx_strand_id
1 'polypeptide(L)'
;GLGLFLAFVFGAANAWLGMKAGQTVAATIPAAVIAMALARLPQWRAGVLEQNITRTAASVGEALVAGAIFTLPAFLMVEIDGVRLWQDMRSHYWEGSFILLAGGLAGILFIVLLRRALCVDAGLPWPESVASYEIVRAGQASGDAPRLVFGGMGVGALIQILKSEKGMPVFREFTEGFFAFPPSILRHFDFAKAPLREALHRGGVAWSTPALSPALLGIGYIIGPKYASINVSGGILAWWVLIPLLLFFDPDFAARSGAQAPGVAAYTIWMNVVRPVAVGMMLVGAANTMWSMRGSLVASLAGAWRARRSGMAGGERTERDLPSAWVLAGLAALSVPVAAIYHNFTGSWAAAIAATVLMGAAGFLLSAVGGYLVGLVGSSNQPLSG
;
A
#
# COMPACT_ATOMS: atom_id res chain seq x y z
N GLY A 1 23.67 -3.73 8.83
CA GLY A 1 24.16 -2.42 8.37
C GLY A 1 23.40 -1.98 7.13
N LEU A 2 23.82 -2.42 5.94
CA LEU A 2 23.25 -2.01 4.65
C LEU A 2 21.72 -2.14 4.58
N GLY A 3 21.16 -3.28 4.99
CA GLY A 3 19.70 -3.48 4.97
C GLY A 3 18.91 -2.46 5.80
N LEU A 4 19.42 -2.04 6.96
CA LEU A 4 18.80 -0.99 7.79
C LEU A 4 18.86 0.38 7.09
N PHE A 5 19.99 0.70 6.48
CA PHE A 5 20.14 1.92 5.71
C PHE A 5 19.18 1.95 4.50
N LEU A 6 19.08 0.85 3.76
CA LEU A 6 18.13 0.73 2.65
C LEU A 6 16.68 0.77 3.13
N ALA A 7 16.34 0.18 4.28
CA ALA A 7 15.01 0.29 4.88
C ALA A 7 14.65 1.75 5.19
N PHE A 8 15.61 2.54 5.71
CA PHE A 8 15.41 3.97 5.95
C PHE A 8 15.20 4.75 4.65
N VAL A 9 16.07 4.54 3.64
CA VAL A 9 15.99 5.24 2.35
C VAL A 9 14.72 4.89 1.59
N PHE A 10 14.43 3.60 1.40
CA PHE A 10 13.25 3.15 0.68
C PHE A 10 11.97 3.35 1.47
N GLY A 11 12.02 3.29 2.81
CA GLY A 11 10.90 3.68 3.66
C GLY A 11 10.54 5.16 3.45
N ALA A 12 11.51 6.07 3.50
CA ALA A 12 11.26 7.48 3.22
C ALA A 12 10.73 7.74 1.80
N ALA A 13 11.30 7.06 0.80
CA ALA A 13 10.84 7.16 -0.58
C ALA A 13 9.39 6.63 -0.74
N ASN A 14 9.06 5.50 -0.12
CA ASN A 14 7.72 4.93 -0.12
C ASN A 14 6.72 5.77 0.68
N ALA A 15 7.15 6.49 1.71
CA ALA A 15 6.25 7.38 2.45
C ALA A 15 5.80 8.53 1.55
N TRP A 16 6.75 9.12 0.83
CA TRP A 16 6.44 10.14 -0.17
C TRP A 16 5.59 9.60 -1.32
N LEU A 17 5.96 8.44 -1.86
CA LEU A 17 5.24 7.84 -2.98
C LEU A 17 3.84 7.40 -2.59
N GLY A 18 3.66 6.80 -1.42
CA GLY A 18 2.36 6.42 -0.86
C GLY A 18 1.46 7.63 -0.63
N MET A 19 2.00 8.73 -0.09
CA MET A 19 1.22 9.96 0.07
C MET A 19 0.89 10.66 -1.25
N LYS A 20 1.81 10.64 -2.25
CA LYS A 20 1.59 11.29 -3.55
C LYS A 20 0.72 10.46 -4.49
N ALA A 21 1.06 9.19 -4.66
CA ALA A 21 0.48 8.29 -5.65
C ALA A 21 -0.60 7.37 -5.06
N GLY A 22 -0.79 7.37 -3.74
CA GLY A 22 -1.71 6.49 -3.05
C GLY A 22 -1.23 5.05 -2.97
N GLN A 23 -0.04 4.71 -3.48
CA GLN A 23 0.50 3.34 -3.54
C GLN A 23 1.98 3.25 -3.13
N THR A 24 2.37 2.17 -2.44
CA THR A 24 3.77 1.84 -2.11
C THR A 24 4.35 0.80 -3.08
N VAL A 25 5.68 0.69 -3.10
CA VAL A 25 6.41 -0.19 -4.03
C VAL A 25 7.32 -1.12 -3.27
N ALA A 26 7.34 -2.38 -3.68
CA ALA A 26 8.23 -3.40 -3.16
C ALA A 26 9.69 -2.93 -3.15
N ALA A 27 10.22 -2.64 -1.96
CA ALA A 27 11.61 -2.22 -1.79
C ALA A 27 12.59 -3.41 -1.98
N THR A 28 12.08 -4.64 -1.97
CA THR A 28 12.87 -5.88 -2.05
C THR A 28 13.68 -5.99 -3.34
N ILE A 29 13.07 -5.66 -4.48
CA ILE A 29 13.71 -5.73 -5.80
C ILE A 29 14.89 -4.76 -5.93
N PRO A 30 14.72 -3.44 -5.73
CA PRO A 30 15.84 -2.51 -5.81
C PRO A 30 16.88 -2.76 -4.72
N ALA A 31 16.48 -3.20 -3.52
CA ALA A 31 17.43 -3.59 -2.49
C ALA A 31 18.26 -4.81 -2.88
N ALA A 32 17.67 -5.81 -3.54
CA ALA A 32 18.39 -6.98 -4.05
C ALA A 32 19.44 -6.60 -5.09
N VAL A 33 19.12 -5.66 -5.98
CA VAL A 33 20.06 -5.11 -6.97
C VAL A 33 21.23 -4.42 -6.27
N ILE A 34 20.95 -3.50 -5.33
CA ILE A 34 21.99 -2.75 -4.63
C ILE A 34 22.89 -3.71 -3.83
N ALA A 35 22.31 -4.68 -3.14
CA ALA A 35 23.05 -5.68 -2.38
C ALA A 35 23.97 -6.50 -3.29
N MET A 36 23.46 -6.97 -4.44
CA MET A 36 24.24 -7.70 -5.43
C MET A 36 25.39 -6.87 -6.01
N ALA A 37 25.12 -5.60 -6.33
CA ALA A 37 26.13 -4.71 -6.87
C ALA A 37 27.27 -4.42 -5.90
N LEU A 38 26.93 -4.10 -4.64
CA LEU A 38 27.91 -3.86 -3.60
C LEU A 38 28.71 -5.12 -3.28
N ALA A 39 28.09 -6.30 -3.38
CA ALA A 39 28.76 -7.58 -3.21
C ALA A 39 29.89 -7.84 -4.23
N ARG A 40 29.93 -7.12 -5.37
CA ARG A 40 31.02 -7.20 -6.35
C ARG A 40 32.22 -6.33 -5.99
N LEU A 41 32.07 -5.38 -5.07
CA LEU A 41 33.20 -4.56 -4.62
C LEU A 41 34.16 -5.42 -3.79
N PRO A 42 35.49 -5.31 -3.99
CA PRO A 42 36.48 -6.15 -3.31
C PRO A 42 36.37 -6.10 -1.78
N GLN A 43 35.95 -4.95 -1.24
CA GLN A 43 35.81 -4.67 0.20
C GLN A 43 34.50 -5.20 0.81
N TRP A 44 33.49 -5.52 -0.01
CA TRP A 44 32.12 -5.85 0.42
C TRP A 44 31.64 -7.20 -0.12
N ARG A 45 32.56 -8.11 -0.46
CA ARG A 45 32.24 -9.45 -0.96
C ARG A 45 31.22 -10.13 -0.07
N ALA A 46 30.06 -10.43 -0.64
CA ALA A 46 28.89 -10.93 0.09
C ALA A 46 28.22 -12.05 -0.73
N GLY A 47 27.89 -13.16 -0.07
CA GLY A 47 27.21 -14.29 -0.69
C GLY A 47 25.71 -14.07 -0.84
N VAL A 48 25.02 -15.11 -1.32
CA VAL A 48 23.55 -15.09 -1.45
C VAL A 48 22.87 -14.86 -0.10
N LEU A 49 23.46 -15.36 1.00
CA LEU A 49 22.89 -15.23 2.34
C LEU A 49 22.87 -13.77 2.78
N GLU A 50 23.98 -13.05 2.69
CA GLU A 50 24.10 -11.65 3.07
C GLU A 50 23.22 -10.74 2.20
N GLN A 51 23.14 -11.05 0.90
CA GLN A 51 22.25 -10.34 -0.04
C GLN A 51 20.77 -10.58 0.32
N ASN A 52 20.42 -11.82 0.69
CA ASN A 52 19.07 -12.15 1.15
C ASN A 52 18.72 -11.46 2.47
N ILE A 53 19.64 -11.42 3.45
CA ILE A 53 19.44 -10.69 4.71
C ILE A 53 19.26 -9.19 4.42
N THR A 54 20.06 -8.62 3.53
CA THR A 54 20.01 -7.20 3.17
C THR A 54 18.68 -6.82 2.54
N ARG A 55 18.21 -7.57 1.53
CA ARG A 55 16.94 -7.27 0.86
C ARG A 55 15.73 -7.46 1.78
N THR A 56 15.75 -8.48 2.63
CA THR A 56 14.67 -8.74 3.59
C THR A 56 14.62 -7.64 4.65
N ALA A 57 15.78 -7.18 5.15
CA ALA A 57 15.80 -6.04 6.06
C ALA A 57 15.30 -4.75 5.39
N ALA A 58 15.65 -4.52 4.13
CA ALA A 58 15.20 -3.35 3.38
C ALA A 58 13.69 -3.33 3.14
N SER A 59 13.06 -4.49 2.88
CA SER A 59 11.62 -4.59 2.63
C SER A 59 10.76 -4.24 3.84
N VAL A 60 11.30 -4.36 5.06
CA VAL A 60 10.59 -3.94 6.29
C VAL A 60 10.25 -2.45 6.26
N GLY A 61 11.10 -1.62 5.64
CA GLY A 61 10.85 -0.19 5.52
C GLY A 61 9.57 0.14 4.74
N GLU A 62 9.33 -0.55 3.64
CA GLU A 62 8.08 -0.45 2.88
C GLU A 62 6.88 -0.95 3.70
N ALA A 63 6.98 -2.16 4.27
CA ALA A 63 5.87 -2.78 4.99
C ALA A 63 5.37 -1.91 6.17
N LEU A 64 6.30 -1.30 6.92
CA LEU A 64 5.95 -0.38 8.01
C LEU A 64 5.28 0.89 7.48
N VAL A 65 5.84 1.46 6.41
CA VAL A 65 5.38 2.72 5.83
C VAL A 65 4.01 2.59 5.17
N ALA A 66 3.72 1.46 4.52
CA ALA A 66 2.41 1.17 3.95
C ALA A 66 1.30 1.29 5.03
N GLY A 67 1.56 0.84 6.26
CA GLY A 67 0.67 1.07 7.40
C GLY A 67 0.68 2.54 7.88
N ALA A 68 1.86 3.16 7.98
CA ALA A 68 2.03 4.51 8.51
C ALA A 68 1.32 5.60 7.69
N ILE A 69 1.35 5.52 6.36
CA ILE A 69 0.76 6.54 5.47
C ILE A 69 -0.77 6.64 5.59
N PHE A 70 -1.44 5.60 6.07
CA PHE A 70 -2.89 5.61 6.28
C PHE A 70 -3.26 5.81 7.75
N THR A 71 -2.49 5.22 8.66
CA THR A 71 -2.79 5.29 10.10
C THR A 71 -2.49 6.68 10.68
N LEU A 72 -1.35 7.28 10.35
CA LEU A 72 -0.97 8.56 10.95
C LEU A 72 -1.88 9.72 10.52
N PRO A 73 -2.27 9.86 9.23
CA PRO A 73 -3.21 10.91 8.85
C PRO A 73 -4.60 10.75 9.48
N ALA A 74 -5.02 9.52 9.79
CA ALA A 74 -6.31 9.31 10.47
C ALA A 74 -6.36 10.05 11.83
N PHE A 75 -5.27 10.09 12.59
CA PHE A 75 -5.21 10.85 13.85
C PHE A 75 -5.33 12.37 13.66
N LEU A 76 -4.90 12.89 12.50
CA LEU A 76 -5.08 14.31 12.15
C LEU A 76 -6.49 14.64 11.67
N MET A 77 -7.23 13.63 11.19
CA MET A 77 -8.58 13.78 10.63
C MET A 77 -9.67 13.54 11.67
N VAL A 78 -9.42 12.68 12.67
CA VAL A 78 -10.40 12.38 13.72
C VAL A 78 -10.58 13.60 14.62
N GLU A 79 -11.84 14.00 14.80
CA GLU A 79 -12.27 15.01 15.75
C GLU A 79 -13.06 14.36 16.88
N ILE A 80 -12.68 14.65 18.12
CA ILE A 80 -13.37 14.23 19.34
C ILE A 80 -13.90 15.51 19.99
N ASP A 81 -15.21 15.57 20.21
CA ASP A 81 -15.90 16.73 20.80
C ASP A 81 -15.61 18.07 20.09
N GLY A 82 -15.45 18.02 18.76
CA GLY A 82 -15.16 19.19 17.91
C GLY A 82 -13.70 19.66 17.93
N VAL A 83 -12.79 18.89 18.56
CA VAL A 83 -11.35 19.17 18.56
C VAL A 83 -10.63 18.03 17.84
N ARG A 84 -9.73 18.39 16.90
CA ARG A 84 -8.86 17.40 16.24
C ARG A 84 -7.97 16.72 17.26
N LEU A 85 -7.92 15.39 17.18
CA LEU A 85 -7.15 14.58 18.10
C LEU A 85 -5.66 14.95 18.04
N TRP A 86 -5.08 15.01 16.84
CA TRP A 86 -3.75 15.56 16.62
C TRP A 86 -3.82 16.86 15.82
N GLN A 87 -3.24 17.94 16.35
CA GLN A 87 -3.19 19.24 15.68
C GLN A 87 -2.09 19.30 14.61
N ASP A 88 -0.96 18.66 14.89
CA ASP A 88 0.18 18.58 13.98
C ASP A 88 0.99 17.29 14.22
N MET A 89 1.74 16.87 13.20
CA MET A 89 2.57 15.66 13.28
C MET A 89 3.85 15.84 14.09
N ARG A 90 4.36 17.07 14.24
CA ARG A 90 5.66 17.29 14.87
C ARG A 90 5.56 17.17 16.38
N SER A 91 4.50 17.71 16.98
CA SER A 91 4.21 17.58 18.40
C SER A 91 3.98 16.13 18.81
N HIS A 92 3.38 15.32 17.94
CA HIS A 92 3.04 13.91 18.18
C HIS A 92 4.04 12.91 17.58
N TYR A 93 5.27 13.34 17.32
CA TYR A 93 6.28 12.51 16.65
C TYR A 93 6.60 11.23 17.43
N TRP A 94 6.67 11.31 18.76
CA TRP A 94 7.02 10.17 19.59
C TRP A 94 5.87 9.20 19.74
N GLU A 95 4.64 9.69 19.90
CA GLU A 95 3.41 8.90 19.94
C GLU A 95 3.28 8.09 18.65
N GLY A 96 3.42 8.74 17.49
CA GLY A 96 3.43 8.07 16.20
C GLY A 96 4.54 7.02 16.08
N SER A 97 5.76 7.36 16.53
CA SER A 97 6.89 6.44 16.52
C SER A 97 6.65 5.19 17.38
N PHE A 98 6.09 5.34 18.58
CA PHE A 98 5.79 4.21 19.47
C PHE A 98 4.63 3.35 18.94
N ILE A 99 3.60 3.97 18.36
CA ILE A 99 2.50 3.25 17.70
C ILE A 99 3.04 2.39 16.56
N LEU A 100 3.87 2.96 15.69
CA LEU A 100 4.46 2.25 14.56
C LEU A 100 5.45 1.17 15.01
N LEU A 101 6.26 1.44 16.05
CA LEU A 101 7.18 0.46 16.60
C LEU A 101 6.43 -0.74 17.19
N ALA A 102 5.45 -0.49 18.06
CA ALA A 102 4.66 -1.55 18.70
C ALA A 102 3.86 -2.36 17.66
N GLY A 103 3.17 -1.67 16.75
CA GLY A 103 2.40 -2.30 15.68
C GLY A 103 3.26 -3.09 14.70
N GLY A 104 4.40 -2.53 14.28
CA GLY A 104 5.35 -3.19 13.39
C GLY A 104 5.96 -4.44 14.00
N LEU A 105 6.39 -4.38 15.27
CA LEU A 105 6.90 -5.54 15.99
C LEU A 105 5.83 -6.62 16.19
N ALA A 106 4.60 -6.23 16.55
CA ALA A 106 3.49 -7.17 16.69
C ALA A 106 3.17 -7.87 15.36
N GLY A 107 3.16 -7.13 14.26
CA GLY A 107 2.99 -7.66 12.90
C GLY A 107 4.04 -8.71 12.54
N ILE A 108 5.32 -8.47 12.86
CA ILE A 108 6.39 -9.45 12.66
C ILE A 108 6.09 -10.75 13.44
N LEU A 109 5.69 -10.64 14.71
CA LEU A 109 5.36 -11.81 15.53
C LEU A 109 4.13 -12.57 15.01
N PHE A 110 3.11 -11.87 14.50
CA PHE A 110 1.96 -12.50 13.86
C PHE A 110 2.37 -13.30 12.62
N ILE A 111 3.18 -12.72 11.74
CA ILE A 111 3.67 -13.41 10.54
C ILE A 111 4.53 -14.61 10.89
N VAL A 112 5.34 -14.57 11.96
CA VAL A 112 6.10 -15.74 12.42
C VAL A 112 5.17 -16.91 12.77
N LEU A 113 4.01 -16.66 13.38
CA LEU A 113 3.03 -17.73 13.66
C LEU A 113 2.38 -18.30 12.39
N LEU A 114 2.23 -17.47 11.36
CA LEU A 114 1.54 -17.80 10.11
C LEU A 114 2.49 -18.30 9.01
N ARG A 115 3.81 -18.15 9.21
CA ARG A 115 4.85 -18.39 8.21
C ARG A 115 4.70 -19.75 7.54
N ARG A 116 4.64 -20.84 8.30
CA ARG A 116 4.57 -22.19 7.73
C ARG A 116 3.31 -22.37 6.87
N ALA A 117 2.17 -21.90 7.36
CA ALA A 117 0.94 -22.07 6.62
C ALA A 117 0.89 -21.24 5.33
N LEU A 118 1.44 -20.02 5.34
CA LEU A 118 1.46 -19.15 4.17
C LEU A 118 2.57 -19.54 3.18
N CYS A 119 3.78 -19.80 3.67
CA CYS A 119 4.95 -20.01 2.81
C CYS A 119 5.15 -21.46 2.38
N VAL A 120 4.72 -22.44 3.19
CA VAL A 120 4.93 -23.87 2.92
C VAL A 120 3.63 -24.52 2.47
N ASP A 121 2.57 -24.39 3.26
CA ASP A 121 1.35 -25.18 3.04
C ASP A 121 0.43 -24.61 1.95
N ALA A 122 0.39 -23.27 1.77
CA ALA A 122 -0.54 -22.62 0.85
C ALA A 122 -0.14 -22.68 -0.64
N GLY A 123 1.08 -23.10 -0.97
CA GLY A 123 1.52 -23.25 -2.37
C GLY A 123 1.44 -21.98 -3.22
N LEU A 124 1.65 -20.81 -2.61
CA LEU A 124 1.50 -19.51 -3.27
C LEU A 124 2.63 -19.24 -4.28
N PRO A 125 2.37 -18.46 -5.35
CA PRO A 125 3.34 -18.22 -6.42
C PRO A 125 4.48 -17.26 -6.05
N TRP A 126 4.29 -16.38 -5.06
CA TRP A 126 5.28 -15.41 -4.56
C TRP A 126 6.02 -14.62 -5.66
N PRO A 127 5.30 -13.94 -6.58
CA PRO A 127 5.89 -13.40 -7.82
C PRO A 127 7.06 -12.44 -7.59
N GLU A 128 6.94 -11.50 -6.64
CA GLU A 128 8.00 -10.55 -6.33
C GLU A 128 9.21 -11.18 -5.61
N SER A 129 8.98 -12.19 -4.77
CA SER A 129 10.05 -12.95 -4.11
C SER A 129 10.83 -13.77 -5.13
N VAL A 130 10.14 -14.39 -6.10
CA VAL A 130 10.75 -15.10 -7.23
C VAL A 130 11.56 -14.11 -8.08
N ALA A 131 10.99 -12.96 -8.46
CA ALA A 131 11.71 -11.93 -9.20
C ALA A 131 12.99 -11.46 -8.46
N SER A 132 12.88 -11.22 -7.15
CA SER A 132 14.02 -10.82 -6.32
C SER A 132 15.09 -11.92 -6.24
N TYR A 133 14.68 -13.19 -6.21
CA TYR A 133 15.60 -14.34 -6.24
C TYR A 133 16.30 -14.44 -7.59
N GLU A 134 15.58 -14.27 -8.69
CA GLU A 134 16.14 -14.28 -10.05
C GLU A 134 17.19 -13.19 -10.25
N ILE A 135 16.98 -12.00 -9.67
CA ILE A 135 17.97 -10.91 -9.68
C ILE A 135 19.25 -11.34 -8.98
N VAL A 136 19.16 -11.85 -7.76
CA VAL A 136 20.34 -12.30 -7.00
C VAL A 136 21.05 -13.45 -7.72
N ARG A 137 20.30 -14.39 -8.29
CA ARG A 137 20.82 -15.53 -9.06
C ARG A 137 21.54 -15.09 -10.33
N ALA A 138 20.90 -14.24 -11.14
CA ALA A 138 21.49 -13.66 -12.35
C ALA A 138 22.73 -12.80 -12.01
N GLY A 139 22.74 -12.18 -10.83
CA GLY A 139 23.88 -11.43 -10.32
C GLY A 139 25.11 -12.26 -10.01
N GLN A 140 24.95 -13.55 -9.73
CA GLN A 140 26.06 -14.51 -9.57
C GLN A 140 26.64 -14.95 -10.91
N ALA A 141 25.84 -14.97 -11.96
CA ALA A 141 26.35 -15.13 -13.31
C ALA A 141 27.12 -13.86 -13.72
N SER A 142 28.27 -14.04 -14.34
CA SER A 142 29.23 -13.00 -14.74
C SER A 142 28.71 -12.10 -15.88
N GLY A 143 27.48 -11.57 -15.79
CA GLY A 143 26.82 -10.80 -16.84
C GLY A 143 26.75 -9.29 -16.59
N ASP A 144 26.33 -8.57 -17.62
CA ASP A 144 26.09 -7.11 -17.65
C ASP A 144 24.87 -6.63 -16.85
N ALA A 145 24.16 -7.54 -16.16
CA ALA A 145 22.92 -7.21 -15.43
C ALA A 145 23.04 -5.99 -14.49
N PRO A 146 24.11 -5.81 -13.69
CA PRO A 146 24.23 -4.62 -12.85
C PRO A 146 24.39 -3.32 -13.63
N ARG A 147 25.06 -3.34 -14.80
CA ARG A 147 25.19 -2.15 -15.64
C ARG A 147 23.84 -1.67 -16.14
N LEU A 148 22.97 -2.60 -16.56
CA LEU A 148 21.61 -2.28 -16.99
C LEU A 148 20.79 -1.71 -15.84
N VAL A 149 20.88 -2.28 -14.63
CA VAL A 149 20.07 -1.78 -13.52
C VAL A 149 20.57 -0.42 -13.02
N PHE A 150 21.89 -0.23 -12.86
CA PHE A 150 22.42 1.09 -12.50
C PHE A 150 22.21 2.13 -13.61
N GLY A 151 22.31 1.73 -14.87
CA GLY A 151 21.97 2.57 -16.00
C GLY A 151 20.51 3.02 -15.94
N GLY A 152 19.58 2.09 -15.70
CA GLY A 152 18.16 2.40 -15.50
C GLY A 152 17.90 3.32 -14.31
N MET A 153 18.56 3.09 -13.16
CA MET A 153 18.48 3.98 -12.00
C MET A 153 19.00 5.39 -12.32
N GLY A 154 20.13 5.49 -13.02
CA GLY A 154 20.73 6.77 -13.41
C GLY A 154 19.84 7.55 -14.37
N VAL A 155 19.29 6.88 -15.38
CA VAL A 155 18.33 7.48 -16.33
C VAL A 155 17.05 7.91 -15.61
N GLY A 156 16.52 7.08 -14.71
CA GLY A 156 15.35 7.42 -13.91
C GLY A 156 15.58 8.64 -13.00
N ALA A 157 16.74 8.71 -12.35
CA ALA A 157 17.15 9.86 -11.55
C ALA A 157 17.30 11.13 -12.39
N LEU A 158 17.91 11.03 -13.57
CA LEU A 158 18.05 12.15 -14.50
C LEU A 158 16.68 12.67 -14.95
N ILE A 159 15.77 11.79 -15.39
CA ILE A 159 14.40 12.18 -15.76
C ILE A 159 13.70 12.84 -14.58
N GLN A 160 13.85 12.31 -13.36
CA GLN A 160 13.24 12.91 -12.17
C GLN A 160 13.81 14.30 -11.87
N ILE A 161 15.11 14.53 -12.04
CA ILE A 161 15.74 15.85 -11.88
C ILE A 161 15.27 16.83 -12.95
N LEU A 162 15.14 16.39 -14.20
CA LEU A 162 14.71 17.21 -15.35
C LEU A 162 13.20 17.53 -15.36
N LYS A 163 12.43 16.82 -14.53
CA LYS A 163 10.98 17.00 -14.39
C LYS A 163 10.59 17.69 -13.08
N SER A 164 11.36 17.47 -12.01
CA SER A 164 11.04 18.01 -10.68
C SER A 164 11.09 19.53 -10.70
N GLU A 165 10.07 20.18 -10.12
CA GLU A 165 10.05 21.63 -9.92
C GLU A 165 11.21 22.12 -9.05
N LYS A 166 11.72 21.26 -8.15
CA LYS A 166 12.90 21.54 -7.31
C LYS A 166 14.23 21.28 -8.02
N GLY A 167 14.20 20.67 -9.19
CA GLY A 167 15.37 20.37 -10.01
C GLY A 167 15.51 21.38 -11.14
N MET A 168 15.61 20.89 -12.38
CA MET A 168 15.62 21.72 -13.58
C MET A 168 14.39 21.35 -14.41
N PRO A 169 13.26 22.08 -14.30
CA PRO A 169 12.01 21.72 -14.97
C PRO A 169 12.11 22.00 -16.48
N VAL A 170 12.74 21.07 -17.20
CA VAL A 170 12.82 21.07 -18.68
C VAL A 170 11.60 20.35 -19.26
N PHE A 171 11.10 19.33 -18.57
CA PHE A 171 9.94 18.54 -18.99
C PHE A 171 8.75 18.72 -18.05
N ARG A 172 7.54 18.78 -18.63
CA ARG A 172 6.28 18.72 -17.86
C ARG A 172 5.97 17.27 -17.47
N GLU A 173 5.47 17.06 -16.25
CA GLU A 173 5.13 15.72 -15.76
C GLU A 173 3.95 15.11 -16.52
N PHE A 174 2.93 15.91 -16.81
CA PHE A 174 1.80 15.54 -17.66
C PHE A 174 1.16 16.82 -18.22
N THR A 175 0.22 16.65 -19.14
CA THR A 175 -0.65 17.71 -19.65
C THR A 175 -2.09 17.31 -19.43
N GLU A 176 -2.91 18.28 -19.03
CA GLU A 176 -4.33 18.07 -18.73
C GLU A 176 -5.20 18.96 -19.59
N GLY A 177 -6.44 18.55 -19.78
CA GLY A 177 -7.45 19.33 -20.46
C GLY A 177 -8.85 18.83 -20.13
N PHE A 178 -9.83 19.49 -20.76
CA PHE A 178 -11.23 19.14 -20.60
C PHE A 178 -11.92 19.07 -21.96
N PHE A 179 -12.50 17.91 -22.27
CA PHE A 179 -13.35 17.73 -23.43
C PHE A 179 -14.80 17.94 -23.01
N ALA A 180 -15.35 19.11 -23.34
CA ALA A 180 -16.75 19.42 -23.08
C ALA A 180 -17.66 18.66 -24.04
N PHE A 181 -18.72 18.06 -23.51
CA PHE A 181 -19.78 17.47 -24.32
C PHE A 181 -20.71 18.56 -24.86
N PRO A 182 -21.36 18.33 -26.02
CA PRO A 182 -22.43 19.21 -26.50
C PRO A 182 -23.53 19.33 -25.43
N PRO A 183 -24.09 20.53 -25.23
CA PRO A 183 -25.18 20.70 -24.28
C PRO A 183 -26.42 19.90 -24.71
N SER A 184 -27.07 19.24 -23.74
CA SER A 184 -28.30 18.47 -23.97
C SER A 184 -29.43 19.04 -23.12
N ILE A 185 -30.60 19.23 -23.72
CA ILE A 185 -31.80 19.70 -23.01
C ILE A 185 -32.61 18.46 -22.63
N LEU A 186 -32.66 18.15 -21.33
CA LEU A 186 -33.53 17.08 -20.82
C LEU A 186 -34.82 17.68 -20.26
N ARG A 187 -35.93 17.09 -20.71
CA ARG A 187 -37.28 17.38 -20.20
C ARG A 187 -37.58 16.41 -19.08
N HIS A 188 -37.83 16.95 -17.89
CA HIS A 188 -38.28 16.18 -16.75
C HIS A 188 -39.80 16.07 -16.81
N PHE A 189 -40.34 14.89 -16.53
CA PHE A 189 -41.77 14.61 -16.60
C PHE A 189 -42.28 14.14 -15.24
N ASP A 190 -43.54 14.41 -14.95
CA ASP A 190 -44.24 13.79 -13.82
C ASP A 190 -44.76 12.39 -14.16
N PHE A 191 -45.41 11.73 -13.19
CA PHE A 191 -46.02 10.42 -13.39
C PHE A 191 -47.16 10.43 -14.43
N ALA A 192 -47.72 11.61 -14.76
CA ALA A 192 -48.75 11.80 -15.78
C ALA A 192 -48.16 12.12 -17.17
N LYS A 193 -46.83 12.08 -17.33
CA LYS A 193 -46.09 12.45 -18.55
C LYS A 193 -46.26 13.92 -18.96
N ALA A 194 -46.66 14.80 -18.04
CA ALA A 194 -46.64 16.24 -18.25
C ALA A 194 -45.20 16.78 -18.03
N PRO A 195 -44.71 17.68 -18.90
CA PRO A 195 -43.38 18.25 -18.74
C PRO A 195 -43.33 19.19 -17.52
N LEU A 196 -42.45 18.90 -16.58
CA LEU A 196 -42.22 19.70 -15.38
C LEU A 196 -41.24 20.84 -15.65
N ARG A 197 -40.06 20.50 -16.16
CA ARG A 197 -38.97 21.47 -16.38
C ARG A 197 -38.01 20.98 -17.46
N GLU A 198 -37.58 21.91 -18.29
CA GLU A 198 -36.42 21.73 -19.17
C GLU A 198 -35.16 22.13 -18.40
N ALA A 199 -34.19 21.22 -18.30
CA ALA A 199 -32.89 21.50 -17.72
C ALA A 199 -31.81 21.34 -18.80
N LEU A 200 -30.87 22.27 -18.81
CA LEU A 200 -29.70 22.21 -19.67
C LEU A 200 -28.62 21.39 -18.97
N HIS A 201 -28.36 20.19 -19.46
CA HIS A 201 -27.29 19.34 -18.99
C HIS A 201 -26.02 19.62 -19.78
N ARG A 202 -24.93 19.85 -19.05
CA ARG A 202 -23.58 20.03 -19.58
C ARG A 202 -22.69 19.04 -18.86
N GLY A 203 -21.72 18.49 -19.58
CA GLY A 203 -20.76 17.56 -19.01
C GLY A 203 -19.48 17.57 -19.81
N GLY A 204 -18.57 16.70 -19.44
CA GLY A 204 -17.35 16.50 -20.19
C GLY A 204 -16.39 15.57 -19.48
N VAL A 205 -15.29 15.28 -20.16
CA VAL A 205 -14.23 14.40 -19.69
C VAL A 205 -13.01 15.25 -19.39
N ALA A 206 -12.61 15.29 -18.13
CA ALA A 206 -11.27 15.72 -17.77
C ALA A 206 -10.29 14.64 -18.21
N TRP A 207 -9.29 15.02 -19.00
CA TRP A 207 -8.27 14.10 -19.50
C TRP A 207 -6.89 14.56 -19.06
N SER A 208 -6.00 13.59 -18.88
CA SER A 208 -4.59 13.82 -18.58
C SER A 208 -3.74 12.82 -19.36
N THR A 209 -2.60 13.26 -19.87
CA THR A 209 -1.63 12.36 -20.50
C THR A 209 -0.96 11.48 -19.44
N PRO A 210 -0.47 10.28 -19.79
CA PRO A 210 0.32 9.47 -18.88
C PRO A 210 1.46 10.29 -18.25
N ALA A 211 1.58 10.24 -16.92
CA ALA A 211 2.62 10.97 -16.22
C ALA A 211 4.01 10.42 -16.59
N LEU A 212 4.96 11.31 -16.87
CA LEU A 212 6.37 10.98 -17.06
C LEU A 212 6.98 10.61 -15.70
N SER A 213 6.66 9.43 -15.20
CA SER A 213 7.13 8.93 -13.90
C SER A 213 7.95 7.66 -14.10
N PRO A 214 9.30 7.74 -14.04
CA PRO A 214 10.16 6.57 -14.10
C PRO A 214 9.79 5.52 -13.03
N ALA A 215 9.34 5.98 -11.85
CA ALA A 215 8.84 5.10 -10.80
C ALA A 215 7.60 4.32 -11.24
N LEU A 216 6.54 5.00 -11.73
CA LEU A 216 5.30 4.33 -12.17
C LEU A 216 5.54 3.43 -13.39
N LEU A 217 6.42 3.82 -14.31
CA LEU A 217 6.82 2.98 -15.43
C LEU A 217 7.56 1.72 -14.96
N GLY A 218 8.49 1.85 -14.02
CA GLY A 218 9.20 0.71 -13.42
C GLY A 218 8.26 -0.24 -12.68
N ILE A 219 7.35 0.32 -11.86
CA ILE A 219 6.32 -0.44 -11.13
C ILE A 219 5.43 -1.21 -12.11
N GLY A 220 4.91 -0.55 -13.14
CA GLY A 220 4.07 -1.18 -14.16
C GLY A 220 4.80 -2.29 -14.94
N TYR A 221 6.10 -2.12 -15.20
CA TYR A 221 6.91 -3.15 -15.83
C TYR A 221 7.11 -4.38 -14.94
N ILE A 222 7.38 -4.19 -13.64
CA ILE A 222 7.56 -5.28 -12.67
C ILE A 222 6.27 -6.05 -12.46
N ILE A 223 5.16 -5.33 -12.29
CA ILE A 223 3.83 -5.90 -12.02
C ILE A 223 3.26 -6.59 -13.27
N GLY A 224 3.60 -6.08 -14.45
CA GLY A 224 3.22 -6.65 -15.73
C GLY A 224 1.84 -6.18 -16.23
N PRO A 225 1.54 -6.43 -17.52
CA PRO A 225 0.40 -5.84 -18.22
C PRO A 225 -0.95 -6.28 -17.65
N LYS A 226 -1.05 -7.50 -17.12
CA LYS A 226 -2.31 -8.03 -16.57
C LYS A 226 -2.79 -7.19 -15.39
N TYR A 227 -1.97 -7.07 -14.34
CA TYR A 227 -2.36 -6.30 -13.15
C TYR A 227 -2.35 -4.79 -13.41
N ALA A 228 -1.43 -4.28 -14.24
CA ALA A 228 -1.45 -2.88 -14.66
C ALA A 228 -2.75 -2.51 -15.41
N SER A 229 -3.27 -3.41 -16.26
CA SER A 229 -4.55 -3.19 -16.96
C SER A 229 -5.75 -3.11 -16.02
N ILE A 230 -5.74 -3.86 -14.93
CA ILE A 230 -6.78 -3.78 -13.88
C ILE A 230 -6.75 -2.40 -13.23
N ASN A 231 -5.57 -1.88 -12.86
CA ASN A 231 -5.44 -0.53 -12.31
C ASN A 231 -5.90 0.55 -13.30
N VAL A 232 -5.49 0.43 -14.57
CA VAL A 232 -5.94 1.34 -15.64
C VAL A 232 -7.46 1.29 -15.82
N SER A 233 -8.08 0.11 -15.74
CA SER A 233 -9.54 -0.03 -15.86
C SER A 233 -10.27 0.73 -14.74
N GLY A 234 -9.75 0.73 -13.51
CA GLY A 234 -10.27 1.52 -12.40
C GLY A 234 -10.15 3.02 -12.66
N GLY A 235 -9.01 3.46 -13.21
CA GLY A 235 -8.79 4.85 -13.63
C GLY A 235 -9.76 5.30 -14.73
N ILE A 236 -10.00 4.47 -15.75
CA ILE A 236 -10.97 4.73 -16.82
C ILE A 236 -12.39 4.79 -16.23
N LEU A 237 -12.77 3.83 -15.39
CA LEU A 237 -14.09 3.81 -14.75
C LEU A 237 -14.32 5.09 -13.92
N ALA A 238 -13.31 5.53 -13.15
CA ALA A 238 -13.41 6.76 -12.38
C ALA A 238 -13.48 8.01 -13.28
N TRP A 239 -12.48 8.22 -14.14
CA TRP A 239 -12.28 9.48 -14.85
C TRP A 239 -13.09 9.63 -16.14
N TRP A 240 -13.39 8.53 -16.82
CA TRP A 240 -14.05 8.55 -18.12
C TRP A 240 -15.51 8.08 -18.06
N VAL A 241 -15.93 7.46 -16.96
CA VAL A 241 -17.32 7.00 -16.78
C VAL A 241 -17.99 7.74 -15.62
N LEU A 242 -17.55 7.53 -14.38
CA LEU A 242 -18.26 8.05 -13.20
C LEU A 242 -18.24 9.57 -13.10
N ILE A 243 -17.09 10.23 -13.28
CA ILE A 243 -17.02 11.70 -13.20
C ILE A 243 -17.85 12.37 -14.30
N PRO A 244 -17.71 12.02 -15.60
CA PRO A 244 -18.52 12.62 -16.66
C PRO A 244 -20.02 12.38 -16.47
N LEU A 245 -20.39 11.18 -15.99
CA LEU A 245 -21.78 10.84 -15.65
C LEU A 245 -22.32 11.77 -14.57
N LEU A 246 -21.58 11.96 -13.48
CA LEU A 246 -21.99 12.82 -12.37
C LEU A 246 -22.04 14.30 -12.78
N LEU A 247 -21.07 14.78 -13.57
CA LEU A 247 -21.11 16.14 -14.14
C LEU A 247 -22.34 16.34 -15.02
N PHE A 248 -22.69 15.35 -15.83
CA PHE A 248 -23.83 15.44 -16.73
C PHE A 248 -25.17 15.41 -15.99
N PHE A 249 -25.33 14.51 -15.01
CA PHE A 249 -26.60 14.34 -14.29
C PHE A 249 -26.84 15.37 -13.17
N ASP A 250 -25.82 16.13 -12.76
CA ASP A 250 -25.93 17.21 -11.79
C ASP A 250 -25.53 18.57 -12.41
N PRO A 251 -26.40 19.17 -13.26
CA PRO A 251 -26.07 20.38 -14.02
C PRO A 251 -25.79 21.60 -13.14
N ASP A 252 -26.32 21.62 -11.91
CA ASP A 252 -26.16 22.73 -10.96
C ASP A 252 -24.94 22.54 -10.04
N PHE A 253 -24.20 21.42 -10.15
CA PHE A 253 -23.07 21.10 -9.27
C PHE A 253 -22.01 22.20 -9.23
N ALA A 254 -21.59 22.72 -10.38
CA ALA A 254 -20.56 23.75 -10.48
C ALA A 254 -20.97 25.04 -9.76
N ALA A 255 -22.25 25.41 -9.84
CA ALA A 255 -22.79 26.57 -9.15
C ALA A 255 -22.85 26.37 -7.63
N ARG A 256 -23.30 25.19 -7.16
CA ARG A 256 -23.40 24.88 -5.73
C ARG A 256 -22.05 24.69 -5.05
N SER A 257 -21.06 24.14 -5.77
CA SER A 257 -19.71 23.90 -5.25
C SER A 257 -18.78 25.12 -5.35
N GLY A 258 -19.17 26.15 -6.11
CA GLY A 258 -18.29 27.27 -6.46
C GLY A 258 -17.18 26.91 -7.46
N ALA A 259 -17.15 25.66 -7.95
CA ALA A 259 -16.17 25.18 -8.92
C ALA A 259 -16.53 25.65 -10.34
N GLN A 260 -16.28 26.93 -10.62
CA GLN A 260 -16.60 27.58 -11.89
C GLN A 260 -15.86 26.96 -13.09
N ALA A 261 -14.65 26.46 -12.89
CA ALA A 261 -13.86 25.80 -13.94
C ALA A 261 -14.23 24.32 -14.06
N PRO A 262 -14.53 23.78 -15.26
CA PRO A 262 -14.96 22.39 -15.44
C PRO A 262 -13.96 21.35 -14.92
N GLY A 263 -12.65 21.61 -15.06
CA GLY A 263 -11.61 20.75 -14.51
C GLY A 263 -11.61 20.71 -12.98
N VAL A 264 -11.90 21.85 -12.33
CA VAL A 264 -12.03 21.92 -10.87
C VAL A 264 -13.27 21.18 -10.41
N ALA A 265 -14.41 21.34 -11.11
CA ALA A 265 -15.63 20.60 -10.80
C ALA A 265 -15.43 19.08 -10.90
N ALA A 266 -14.75 18.62 -11.96
CA ALA A 266 -14.37 17.22 -12.14
C ALA A 266 -13.51 16.71 -10.98
N TYR A 267 -12.51 17.49 -10.55
CA TYR A 267 -11.65 17.16 -9.41
C TYR A 267 -12.42 17.12 -8.08
N THR A 268 -13.36 18.05 -7.86
CA THR A 268 -14.21 18.05 -6.66
C THR A 268 -15.10 16.81 -6.60
N ILE A 269 -15.70 16.40 -7.72
CA ILE A 269 -16.49 15.16 -7.81
C ILE A 269 -15.60 13.94 -7.56
N TRP A 270 -14.41 13.91 -8.15
CA TRP A 270 -13.44 12.85 -7.89
C TRP A 270 -13.13 12.71 -6.40
N MET A 271 -12.76 13.82 -5.76
CA MET A 271 -12.31 13.83 -4.36
C MET A 271 -13.43 13.45 -3.38
N ASN A 272 -14.64 13.98 -3.59
CA ASN A 272 -15.71 13.90 -2.59
C ASN A 272 -16.76 12.81 -2.86
N VAL A 273 -16.84 12.28 -4.09
CA VAL A 273 -17.85 11.30 -4.47
C VAL A 273 -17.20 10.01 -4.97
N VAL A 274 -16.40 10.10 -6.04
CA VAL A 274 -15.85 8.90 -6.69
C VAL A 274 -14.82 8.21 -5.81
N ARG A 275 -13.95 8.96 -5.14
CA ARG A 275 -12.92 8.41 -4.25
C ARG A 275 -13.53 7.67 -3.04
N PRO A 276 -14.52 8.21 -2.30
CA PRO A 276 -15.24 7.44 -1.27
C PRO A 276 -15.91 6.17 -1.81
N VAL A 277 -16.52 6.21 -3.00
CA VAL A 277 -17.09 5.02 -3.64
C VAL A 277 -16.02 3.97 -3.93
N ALA A 278 -14.85 4.38 -4.43
CA ALA A 278 -13.71 3.50 -4.64
C ALA A 278 -13.20 2.85 -3.33
N VAL A 279 -13.12 3.62 -2.25
CA VAL A 279 -12.79 3.09 -0.91
C VAL A 279 -13.82 2.04 -0.46
N GLY A 280 -15.10 2.29 -0.68
CA GLY A 280 -16.16 1.31 -0.39
C GLY A 280 -16.01 0.01 -1.18
N MET A 281 -15.71 0.10 -2.48
CA MET A 281 -15.44 -1.07 -3.32
C MET A 281 -14.21 -1.85 -2.84
N MET A 282 -13.15 -1.16 -2.42
CA MET A 282 -11.94 -1.78 -1.85
C MET A 282 -12.26 -2.56 -0.56
N LEU A 283 -13.06 -1.98 0.35
CA LEU A 283 -13.48 -2.66 1.58
C LEU A 283 -14.30 -3.92 1.31
N VAL A 284 -15.25 -3.86 0.36
CA VAL A 284 -16.05 -5.03 -0.06
C VAL A 284 -15.15 -6.11 -0.67
N GLY A 285 -14.19 -5.72 -1.51
CA GLY A 285 -13.20 -6.63 -2.10
C GLY A 285 -12.32 -7.31 -1.04
N ALA A 286 -11.83 -6.56 -0.07
CA ALA A 286 -11.04 -7.08 1.05
C ALA A 286 -11.86 -8.07 1.91
N ALA A 287 -13.11 -7.73 2.24
CA ALA A 287 -14.01 -8.60 2.99
C ALA A 287 -14.32 -9.91 2.24
N ASN A 288 -14.59 -9.82 0.93
CA ASN A 288 -14.82 -10.99 0.08
C ASN A 288 -13.58 -11.90 -0.01
N THR A 289 -12.39 -11.30 -0.13
CA THR A 289 -11.12 -12.04 -0.12
C THR A 289 -10.94 -12.78 1.21
N MET A 290 -11.12 -12.10 2.34
CA MET A 290 -11.04 -12.71 3.68
C MET A 290 -12.05 -13.86 3.84
N TRP A 291 -13.28 -13.67 3.36
CA TRP A 291 -14.30 -14.72 3.39
C TRP A 291 -13.92 -15.93 2.53
N SER A 292 -13.37 -15.70 1.34
CA SER A 292 -12.93 -16.78 0.43
C SER A 292 -11.78 -17.61 1.03
N MET A 293 -10.90 -16.97 1.82
CA MET A 293 -9.73 -17.61 2.42
C MET A 293 -9.97 -18.24 3.79
N ARG A 294 -11.18 -18.14 4.36
CA ARG A 294 -11.47 -18.60 5.73
C ARG A 294 -11.03 -20.04 6.01
N GLY A 295 -11.11 -20.93 5.02
CA GLY A 295 -10.67 -22.32 5.14
C GLY A 295 -9.16 -22.44 5.35
N SER A 296 -8.37 -21.75 4.53
CA SER A 296 -6.91 -21.72 4.64
C SER A 296 -6.44 -21.07 5.95
N LEU A 297 -7.16 -20.04 6.43
CA LEU A 297 -6.92 -19.41 7.72
C LEU A 297 -7.22 -20.34 8.90
N VAL A 298 -8.29 -21.12 8.84
CA VAL A 298 -8.58 -22.10 9.90
C VAL A 298 -7.56 -23.24 9.88
N ALA A 299 -7.17 -23.71 8.69
CA ALA A 299 -6.17 -24.76 8.53
C ALA A 299 -4.80 -24.35 9.07
N SER A 300 -4.38 -23.09 8.84
CA SER A 300 -3.12 -22.54 9.35
C SER A 300 -3.07 -22.51 10.87
N LEU A 301 -4.13 -22.02 11.51
CA LEU A 301 -4.25 -21.96 12.96
C LEU A 301 -4.26 -23.37 13.58
N ALA A 302 -4.99 -24.29 12.96
CA ALA A 302 -5.03 -25.68 13.38
C ALA A 302 -3.65 -26.37 13.22
N GLY A 303 -2.89 -26.03 12.17
CA GLY A 303 -1.53 -26.51 11.94
C GLY A 303 -0.54 -26.01 12.99
N ALA A 304 -0.58 -24.72 13.32
CA ALA A 304 0.24 -24.12 14.38
C ALA A 304 -0.04 -24.75 15.76
N TRP A 305 -1.31 -25.03 16.07
CA TRP A 305 -1.71 -25.72 17.30
C TRP A 305 -1.25 -27.18 17.35
N ARG A 306 -1.31 -27.91 16.21
CA ARG A 306 -0.80 -29.28 16.12
C ARG A 306 0.72 -29.34 16.25
N ALA A 307 1.45 -28.44 15.61
CA ALA A 307 2.91 -28.35 15.70
C ALA A 307 3.40 -28.08 17.14
N ARG A 308 2.63 -27.32 17.93
CA ARG A 308 2.92 -27.08 19.35
C ARG A 308 2.75 -28.33 20.22
N ARG A 309 1.91 -29.29 19.81
CA ARG A 309 1.71 -30.57 20.51
C ARG A 309 2.71 -31.66 20.09
N SER A 310 3.22 -31.61 18.86
CA SER A 310 4.01 -32.72 18.31
C SER A 310 5.51 -32.67 18.61
N GLY A 311 6.04 -31.63 19.25
CA GLY A 311 7.40 -31.64 19.82
C GLY A 311 8.50 -32.15 18.88
N MET A 312 8.40 -31.90 17.57
CA MET A 312 9.34 -32.48 16.61
C MET A 312 10.64 -31.68 16.57
N ALA A 313 11.62 -32.17 17.34
CA ALA A 313 13.03 -31.90 17.12
C ALA A 313 13.49 -32.63 15.84
N GLY A 314 14.14 -31.90 14.91
CA GLY A 314 14.83 -32.52 13.76
C GLY A 314 14.48 -31.98 12.36
N GLY A 315 13.99 -30.75 12.22
CA GLY A 315 13.80 -30.12 10.91
C GLY A 315 15.08 -29.54 10.30
N GLU A 316 15.11 -29.43 8.96
CA GLU A 316 16.13 -28.74 8.17
C GLU A 316 16.37 -27.32 8.72
N ARG A 317 17.58 -26.76 8.57
CA ARG A 317 17.92 -25.41 9.10
C ARG A 317 16.93 -24.34 8.63
N THR A 318 16.40 -24.49 7.42
CA THR A 318 15.40 -23.64 6.75
C THR A 318 14.00 -23.74 7.33
N GLU A 319 13.70 -24.79 8.10
CA GLU A 319 12.39 -25.07 8.71
C GLU A 319 12.34 -24.71 10.21
N ARG A 320 13.39 -24.06 10.74
CA ARG A 320 13.44 -23.63 12.13
C ARG A 320 12.78 -22.27 12.32
N ASP A 321 11.63 -22.25 13.00
CA ASP A 321 10.96 -21.04 13.45
C ASP A 321 11.34 -20.66 14.88
N LEU A 322 11.10 -19.39 15.24
CA LEU A 322 11.14 -18.93 16.62
C LEU A 322 10.17 -19.78 17.48
N PRO A 323 10.59 -20.26 18.66
CA PRO A 323 9.72 -21.09 19.49
C PRO A 323 8.45 -20.31 19.86
N SER A 324 7.28 -20.93 19.66
CA SER A 324 5.98 -20.27 19.85
C SER A 324 5.77 -19.68 21.25
N ALA A 325 6.47 -20.19 22.28
CA ALA A 325 6.46 -19.60 23.62
C ALA A 325 7.04 -18.17 23.64
N TRP A 326 8.17 -17.93 22.96
CA TRP A 326 8.79 -16.61 22.86
C TRP A 326 7.95 -15.65 22.01
N VAL A 327 7.32 -16.16 20.96
CA VAL A 327 6.41 -15.36 20.12
C VAL A 327 5.20 -14.90 20.92
N LEU A 328 4.54 -15.81 21.65
CA LEU A 328 3.39 -15.47 22.49
C LEU A 328 3.79 -14.55 23.66
N ALA A 329 4.96 -14.77 24.27
CA ALA A 329 5.49 -13.88 25.31
C ALA A 329 5.77 -12.47 24.76
N GLY A 330 6.34 -12.36 23.56
CA GLY A 330 6.57 -11.09 22.88
C GLY A 330 5.26 -10.37 22.55
N LEU A 331 4.23 -11.09 22.07
CA LEU A 331 2.91 -10.52 21.82
C LEU A 331 2.24 -10.03 23.12
N ALA A 332 2.34 -10.80 24.21
CA ALA A 332 1.86 -10.39 25.52
C ALA A 332 2.61 -9.15 26.02
N ALA A 333 3.93 -9.10 25.88
CA ALA A 333 4.74 -7.95 26.26
C ALA A 333 4.39 -6.69 25.45
N LEU A 334 4.16 -6.82 24.14
CA LEU A 334 3.74 -5.71 23.26
C LEU A 334 2.29 -5.27 23.50
N SER A 335 1.44 -6.14 24.05
CA SER A 335 0.07 -5.76 24.42
C SER A 335 0.04 -4.70 25.53
N VAL A 336 1.06 -4.65 26.40
CA VAL A 336 1.17 -3.68 27.50
C VAL A 336 1.33 -2.24 26.99
N PRO A 337 2.34 -1.90 26.15
CA PRO A 337 2.46 -0.55 25.61
C PRO A 337 1.30 -0.18 24.69
N VAL A 338 0.71 -1.13 23.96
CA VAL A 338 -0.50 -0.87 23.15
C VAL A 338 -1.69 -0.49 24.04
N ALA A 339 -1.91 -1.21 25.15
CA ALA A 339 -2.95 -0.88 26.12
C ALA A 339 -2.69 0.48 26.78
N ALA A 340 -1.44 0.81 27.09
CA ALA A 340 -1.08 2.12 27.62
C ALA A 340 -1.38 3.26 26.62
N ILE A 341 -1.07 3.04 25.34
CA ILE A 341 -1.43 4.00 24.26
C ILE A 341 -2.95 4.17 24.21
N TYR A 342 -3.73 3.08 24.19
CA TYR A 342 -5.20 3.21 24.17
C TYR A 342 -5.77 3.81 25.44
N HIS A 343 -5.14 3.61 26.60
CA HIS A 343 -5.55 4.27 27.83
C HIS A 343 -5.34 5.79 27.74
N ASN A 344 -4.23 6.24 27.15
CA ASN A 344 -3.96 7.66 26.92
C ASN A 344 -5.04 8.32 26.06
N PHE A 345 -5.62 7.58 25.12
CA PHE A 345 -6.69 8.09 24.25
C PHE A 345 -8.10 7.96 24.87
N THR A 346 -8.38 6.88 25.59
CA THR A 346 -9.75 6.59 26.08
C THR A 346 -10.01 7.05 27.51
N GLY A 347 -8.97 7.34 28.29
CA GLY A 347 -9.07 7.64 29.73
C GLY A 347 -9.57 6.47 30.60
N SER A 348 -9.84 5.30 30.01
CA SER A 348 -10.46 4.16 30.70
C SER A 348 -9.68 2.88 30.44
N TRP A 349 -9.23 2.21 31.52
CA TRP A 349 -8.53 0.93 31.41
C TRP A 349 -9.40 -0.18 30.84
N ALA A 350 -10.70 -0.18 31.14
CA ALA A 350 -11.62 -1.17 30.58
C ALA A 350 -11.72 -1.03 29.05
N ALA A 351 -11.88 0.21 28.55
CA ALA A 351 -11.91 0.49 27.11
C ALA A 351 -10.56 0.18 26.45
N ALA A 352 -9.45 0.53 27.08
CA ALA A 352 -8.11 0.28 26.57
C ALA A 352 -7.77 -1.21 26.44
N ILE A 353 -8.08 -2.02 27.45
CA ILE A 353 -7.87 -3.47 27.42
C ILE A 353 -8.78 -4.12 26.37
N ALA A 354 -10.06 -3.74 26.33
CA ALA A 354 -11.00 -4.24 25.33
C ALA A 354 -10.53 -3.91 23.90
N ALA A 355 -10.09 -2.68 23.66
CA ALA A 355 -9.53 -2.26 22.38
C ALA A 355 -8.25 -3.03 22.04
N THR A 356 -7.35 -3.25 23.00
CA THR A 356 -6.11 -4.03 22.80
C THR A 356 -6.40 -5.45 22.34
N VAL A 357 -7.33 -6.14 23.00
CA VAL A 357 -7.70 -7.51 22.65
C VAL A 357 -8.39 -7.55 21.28
N LEU A 358 -9.36 -6.66 21.05
CA LEU A 358 -10.13 -6.62 19.81
C LEU A 358 -9.25 -6.27 18.62
N MET A 359 -8.45 -5.20 18.72
CA MET A 359 -7.56 -4.74 17.65
C MET A 359 -6.38 -5.69 17.46
N GLY A 360 -5.88 -6.33 18.52
CA GLY A 360 -4.86 -7.38 18.42
C GLY A 360 -5.37 -8.59 17.65
N ALA A 361 -6.60 -9.06 17.94
CA ALA A 361 -7.23 -10.15 17.21
C ALA A 361 -7.51 -9.78 15.74
N ALA A 362 -8.05 -8.57 15.49
CA ALA A 362 -8.27 -8.07 14.15
C ALA A 362 -6.96 -7.94 13.37
N GLY A 363 -5.91 -7.38 13.98
CA GLY A 363 -4.58 -7.23 13.39
C GLY A 363 -3.94 -8.57 13.05
N PHE A 364 -4.11 -9.59 13.89
CA PHE A 364 -3.67 -10.94 13.58
C PHE A 364 -4.37 -11.51 12.35
N LEU A 365 -5.70 -11.41 12.26
CA LEU A 365 -6.46 -11.86 11.09
C LEU A 365 -6.07 -11.09 9.82
N LEU A 366 -5.94 -9.77 9.91
CA LEU A 366 -5.53 -8.92 8.78
C LEU A 366 -4.10 -9.21 8.33
N SER A 367 -3.19 -9.55 9.24
CA SER A 367 -1.84 -9.97 8.86
C SER A 367 -1.83 -11.26 8.04
N ALA A 368 -2.76 -12.17 8.31
CA ALA A 368 -2.91 -13.42 7.54
C ALA A 368 -3.47 -13.17 6.13
N VAL A 369 -4.46 -12.28 6.01
CA VAL A 369 -5.01 -11.85 4.71
C VAL A 369 -3.93 -11.11 3.91
N GLY A 370 -3.23 -10.17 4.53
CA GLY A 370 -2.13 -9.43 3.92
C GLY A 370 -1.03 -10.37 3.41
N GLY A 371 -0.54 -11.27 4.27
CA GLY A 371 0.51 -12.22 3.88
C GLY A 371 0.13 -13.14 2.71
N TYR A 372 -1.13 -13.58 2.64
CA TYR A 372 -1.61 -14.35 1.49
C TYR A 372 -1.70 -13.52 0.21
N LEU A 373 -2.20 -12.29 0.30
CA LEU A 373 -2.30 -11.38 -0.84
C LEU A 373 -0.91 -11.05 -1.39
N VAL A 374 0.08 -10.79 -0.53
CA VAL A 374 1.49 -10.66 -0.95
C VAL A 374 1.95 -11.89 -1.72
N GLY A 375 1.61 -13.10 -1.24
CA GLY A 375 1.98 -14.34 -1.93
C GLY A 375 1.28 -14.55 -3.26
N LEU A 376 0.07 -14.03 -3.44
CA LEU A 376 -0.71 -14.17 -4.67
C LEU A 376 -0.34 -13.12 -5.73
N VAL A 377 -0.27 -11.84 -5.34
CA VAL A 377 -0.17 -10.69 -6.28
C VAL A 377 1.05 -9.79 -6.06
N GLY A 378 1.87 -10.03 -5.03
CA GLY A 378 3.01 -9.19 -4.66
C GLY A 378 2.65 -8.09 -3.64
N SER A 379 3.66 -7.53 -2.95
CA SER A 379 3.46 -6.47 -1.97
C SER A 379 3.10 -5.12 -2.60
N SER A 380 3.40 -4.91 -3.89
CA SER A 380 3.06 -3.67 -4.60
C SER A 380 1.60 -3.61 -5.06
N ASN A 381 0.87 -4.74 -5.06
CA ASN A 381 -0.53 -4.84 -5.53
C ASN A 381 -1.50 -5.27 -4.43
N GLN A 382 -1.03 -5.40 -3.19
CA GLN A 382 -1.95 -5.72 -2.10
C GLN A 382 -2.76 -4.46 -1.74
N PRO A 383 -4.01 -4.57 -1.31
CA PRO A 383 -4.84 -3.41 -0.93
C PRO A 383 -4.23 -2.54 0.18
N LEU A 384 -3.28 -3.08 0.96
CA LEU A 384 -2.54 -2.35 1.99
C LEU A 384 -1.48 -1.39 1.41
N SER A 385 -0.95 -1.65 0.21
CA SER A 385 0.02 -0.77 -0.41
C SER A 385 -0.65 0.46 -1.00
N GLY A 386 -1.94 0.39 -1.36
CA GLY A 386 -2.67 1.47 -2.04
C GLY A 386 -3.83 0.99 -2.89
#